data_AF-A0A954LAE4-F1
#
_entry.id   AF-A0A954LAE4-F1
#
_cell.length_a   1.000
_cell.length_b   1.000
_cell.length_c   1.000
_cell.angle_alpha   90.00
_cell.angle_beta   90.00
_cell.angle_gamma   90.00
#
_symmetry.space_group_name_H-M   'P 1'
#
loop_
_entity.id
_entity.type
_entity.pdbx_description
1 polymer ?
#
loop_
_entity_poly.entity_id
_entity_poly.type
_entity_poly.pdbx_seq_one_letter_code
_entity_poly.pdbx_strand_id
1 'polypeptide(L)' 'GSPEVDHTTPKITSISVSDDRQSVRLTIDGLQRGHVHELHAPGVRSAAGLPLLHDAAYYTLNYIPTKN' A
#
# COMPACT_ATOMS: atom_id res chain seq x y z
N GLY A 1 6.72 -25.30 1.71
CA GLY A 1 6.61 -24.14 0.82
C GLY A 1 7.98 -23.83 0.28
N SER A 2 8.08 -23.45 -1.00
CA SER A 2 9.33 -22.94 -1.55
C SER A 2 9.64 -21.56 -0.97
N PRO A 3 10.92 -21.12 -0.95
CA PRO A 3 11.29 -19.78 -0.55
C PRO A 3 10.56 -18.71 -1.36
N GLU A 4 10.40 -17.53 -0.78
CA GLU A 4 10.07 -16.33 -1.55
C GLU A 4 11.22 -16.03 -2.51
N VAL A 5 10.88 -15.66 -3.74
CA VAL A 5 11.81 -15.36 -4.82
C VAL A 5 11.36 -14.06 -5.49
N ASP A 6 12.24 -13.42 -6.27
CA ASP A 6 11.94 -12.20 -7.02
C ASP A 6 11.51 -11.00 -6.15
N HIS A 7 12.25 -10.74 -5.07
CA HIS A 7 11.99 -9.61 -4.20
C HIS A 7 12.11 -8.29 -4.98
N THR A 8 11.12 -7.42 -4.81
CA THR A 8 11.11 -6.07 -5.38
C THR A 8 10.89 -5.05 -4.28
N THR A 9 11.27 -3.80 -4.52
CA THR A 9 11.02 -2.70 -3.60
C THR A 9 10.24 -1.59 -4.32
N PRO A 10 8.90 -1.69 -4.37
CA PRO A 10 8.06 -0.64 -4.91
C PRO A 10 8.24 0.65 -4.12
N LYS A 11 8.22 1.79 -4.81
CA LYS A 11 8.47 3.11 -4.20
C LYS A 11 7.21 3.95 -4.21
N ILE A 12 6.81 4.47 -3.04
CA ILE A 12 5.79 5.53 -2.97
C ILE A 12 6.40 6.81 -3.55
N THR A 13 5.79 7.34 -4.60
CA THR A 13 6.24 8.57 -5.28
C THR A 13 5.35 9.77 -4.99
N SER A 14 4.09 9.56 -4.63
CA SER A 14 3.16 10.61 -4.22
C SER A 14 2.05 10.07 -3.33
N ILE A 15 1.48 10.96 -2.52
CA ILE A 15 0.41 10.68 -1.57
C ILE A 15 -0.65 11.78 -1.71
N SER A 16 -1.92 11.41 -1.87
CA SER A 16 -3.05 12.33 -1.86
C SER A 16 -4.08 11.87 -0.86
N VAL A 17 -4.45 12.72 0.09
CA VAL A 17 -5.52 12.45 1.08
C VAL A 17 -6.84 13.00 0.54
N SER A 18 -7.95 12.30 0.75
CA SER A 18 -9.29 12.79 0.40
C SER A 18 -9.72 13.94 1.32
N ASP A 19 -10.63 14.79 0.83
CA ASP A 19 -11.13 15.95 1.58
C ASP A 19 -11.78 15.56 2.92
N ASP A 20 -12.48 14.41 2.95
CA ASP A 20 -13.11 13.85 4.14
C ASP A 20 -12.14 13.12 5.10
N ARG A 21 -10.87 13.00 4.70
CA ARG A 21 -9.78 12.31 5.43
C ARG A 21 -10.04 10.83 5.74
N GLN A 22 -10.93 10.19 4.99
CA GLN A 22 -11.22 8.76 5.15
C GLN A 22 -10.49 7.87 4.13
N SER A 23 -9.80 8.46 3.16
CA SER A 23 -9.09 7.72 2.12
C SER A 23 -7.76 8.38 1.77
N VAL A 24 -6.80 7.55 1.36
CA VAL A 24 -5.50 7.99 0.85
C VAL A 24 -5.22 7.25 -0.46
N ARG A 25 -4.83 8.00 -1.48
CA ARG A 25 -4.33 7.45 -2.74
C ARG A 25 -2.81 7.54 -2.75
N LEU A 26 -2.15 6.38 -2.83
CA LEU A 26 -0.71 6.26 -3.02
C LEU A 26 -0.41 6.08 -4.51
N THR A 27 0.56 6.83 -5.01
CA THR A 27 1.16 6.57 -6.33
C THR A 27 2.42 5.76 -6.12
N ILE A 28 2.48 4.58 -6.70
CA ILE A 28 3.57 3.62 -6.52
C ILE A 28 4.30 3.43 -7.85
N ASP A 29 5.62 3.55 -7.81
CA ASP A 29 6.52 3.10 -8.88
C ASP A 29 6.97 1.66 -8.59
N GLY A 30 7.06 0.84 -9.63
CA GLY A 30 7.44 -0.57 -9.51
C GLY A 30 6.36 -1.52 -8.97
N LEU A 31 5.07 -1.28 -9.28
CA LEU A 31 4.02 -2.29 -9.03
C LEU A 31 4.20 -3.50 -9.94
N GLN A 32 4.18 -4.71 -9.36
CA GLN A 32 4.46 -5.94 -10.08
C GLN A 32 3.29 -6.92 -9.97
N ARG A 33 2.69 -7.26 -11.11
CA ARG A 33 1.58 -8.22 -11.16
C ARG A 33 2.02 -9.59 -10.66
N GLY A 34 1.16 -10.24 -9.88
CA GLY A 34 1.40 -11.56 -9.29
C GLY A 34 2.15 -11.52 -7.95
N HIS A 35 2.71 -10.37 -7.58
CA HIS A 35 3.39 -10.22 -6.29
C HIS A 35 2.39 -9.98 -5.17
N VAL A 36 2.73 -10.48 -3.98
CA VAL A 36 2.13 -10.02 -2.73
C VAL A 36 2.82 -8.72 -2.36
N HIS A 37 2.03 -7.68 -2.11
CA HIS A 37 2.50 -6.40 -1.63
C HIS A 37 2.17 -6.26 -0.15
N GLU A 38 3.16 -5.82 0.61
CA GLU A 38 3.07 -5.49 2.02
C GLU A 38 3.14 -3.97 2.19
N LEU A 39 2.20 -3.42 2.96
CA LEU A 39 2.14 -2.00 3.29
C LEU A 39 2.15 -1.82 4.80
N HIS A 40 3.11 -1.04 5.30
CA HIS A 40 3.21 -0.67 6.72
C HIS A 40 2.83 0.80 6.90
N ALA A 41 1.96 1.09 7.87
CA ALA A 41 1.42 2.42 8.16
C ALA A 41 1.54 2.84 9.65
N PRO A 42 2.72 2.68 10.30
CA PRO A 42 2.88 2.88 11.74
C PRO A 42 2.66 4.33 12.20
N GLY A 43 2.66 5.30 11.28
CA GLY A 43 2.45 6.72 11.55
C GLY A 43 0.99 7.18 11.45
N VAL A 44 0.06 6.35 10.97
CA VAL A 44 -1.36 6.74 10.80
C VAL A 44 -2.04 6.84 12.16
N ARG A 45 -2.82 7.92 12.37
CA ARG A 45 -3.52 8.20 13.63
C ARG A 45 -4.96 8.63 13.34
N SER A 46 -5.86 8.31 14.27
CA SER A 46 -7.22 8.87 14.29
C SER A 46 -7.19 10.36 14.62
N ALA A 47 -8.31 11.07 14.43
CA ALA A 47 -8.45 12.46 14.85
C ALA A 47 -8.24 12.68 16.36
N ALA A 48 -8.46 11.64 17.17
CA ALA A 48 -8.19 11.64 18.61
C ALA A 48 -6.75 11.22 18.97
N GLY A 49 -5.88 11.00 17.97
CA GLY A 49 -4.48 10.63 18.16
C GLY A 49 -4.24 9.14 18.41
N LEU A 50 -5.24 8.28 18.29
CA LEU A 50 -5.08 6.84 18.52
C LEU A 50 -4.39 6.16 17.31
N PRO A 51 -3.47 5.21 17.54
CA PRO A 51 -2.83 4.46 16.45
C PRO A 51 -3.78 3.43 15.82
N LEU A 52 -3.37 2.92 14.65
CA LEU A 52 -3.97 1.71 14.10
C LEU A 52 -3.72 0.52 15.04
N LEU A 53 -4.71 -0.36 15.18
CA LEU A 53 -4.54 -1.63 15.90
C LEU A 53 -3.66 -2.61 15.10
N HIS A 54 -3.80 -2.57 13.77
CA HIS A 54 -2.99 -3.32 12.81
C HIS A 54 -2.52 -2.35 11.74
N ASP A 55 -1.21 -2.11 11.70
CA ASP A 55 -0.58 -1.17 10.77
C ASP A 55 0.03 -1.84 9.53
N ALA A 56 0.02 -3.18 9.48
CA ALA A 56 0.41 -3.96 8.32
C ALA A 56 -0.81 -4.43 7.53
N ALA A 57 -0.75 -4.30 6.21
CA ALA A 57 -1.74 -4.80 5.27
C ALA A 57 -1.04 -5.53 4.11
N TYR A 58 -1.69 -6.59 3.59
CA TYR A 58 -1.17 -7.41 2.51
C TYR A 58 -2.21 -7.58 1.41
N TYR A 59 -1.79 -7.54 0.16
CA TYR A 59 -2.65 -7.89 -0.97
C TYR A 59 -1.87 -8.49 -2.14
N THR A 60 -2.49 -9.38 -2.91
CA THR A 60 -1.94 -9.87 -4.17
C THR A 60 -2.37 -8.95 -5.31
N LEU A 61 -1.41 -8.42 -6.08
CA LEU A 61 -1.72 -7.59 -7.25
C LEU A 61 -2.07 -8.46 -8.45
N ASN A 62 -3.35 -8.75 -8.63
CA ASN A 62 -3.80 -9.63 -9.72
C ASN A 62 -3.83 -8.94 -11.08
N TYR A 63 -4.21 -7.66 -11.13
CA TYR A 63 -4.36 -6.88 -12.36
C TYR A 63 -3.95 -5.42 -12.13
N ILE A 64 -3.27 -4.83 -13.12
CA ILE A 64 -3.03 -3.39 -13.18
C ILE A 64 -3.98 -2.86 -14.28
N PRO A 65 -4.97 -2.02 -13.92
CA PRO A 65 -5.88 -1.45 -14.91
C PRO A 65 -5.11 -0.65 -15.96
N THR A 66 -5.49 -0.78 -17.23
CA THR A 66 -5.03 0.14 -18.27
C THR A 66 -5.62 1.53 -17.99
N LYS A 67 -4.81 2.58 -18.15
CA LYS A 67 -5.35 3.94 -18.17
C LYS A 67 -6.29 4.05 -19.37
N ASN A 68 -7.56 4.35 -19.12
CA ASN A 68 -8.48 4.82 -20.14
C ASN A 68 -8.25 6.31 -20.39
#